data_AF-A0A497PD93-F1
#
_entry.id   AF-A0A497PD93-F1
#
_cell.length_a   1.000
_cell.length_b   1.000
_cell.length_c   1.000
_cell.angle_alpha   90.00
_cell.angle_beta   90.00
_cell.angle_gamma   90.00
#
_symmetry.space_group_name_H-M   'P 1'
#
loop_
_entity.id
_entity.type
_entity.pdbx_description
1 polymer ?
#
loop_
_entity_poly.entity_id
_entity_poly.type
_entity_poly.pdbx_seq_one_letter_code
_entity_poly.pdbx_strand_id
1 'polypeptide(L)'
;MDLKQKRMDELIHQIRECRKCTLWKNAKNPVPGEGDLNTSLMMIGEAPGYHEDIKGQPFVGSAGRVLDELLMSIGIKRNEVFIGNIIKHRP
;
A
#
# COMPACT_ATOMS: atom_id res chain seq x y z
N MET A 1 16.08 16.95 -0.70
CA MET A 1 14.92 16.03 -0.70
C MET A 1 15.20 14.96 -1.74
N ASP A 2 15.13 13.68 -1.38
CA ASP A 2 15.37 12.56 -2.31
C ASP A 2 14.36 12.58 -3.47
N LEU A 3 14.82 12.39 -4.72
CA LEU A 3 13.98 12.47 -5.93
C LEU A 3 12.90 11.38 -5.92
N LYS A 4 13.21 10.18 -5.42
CA LYS A 4 12.21 9.10 -5.31
C LYS A 4 11.11 9.46 -4.33
N GLN A 5 11.47 10.01 -3.17
CA GLN A 5 10.49 10.49 -2.19
C GLN A 5 9.56 11.54 -2.81
N LYS A 6 10.11 12.54 -3.51
CA LYS A 6 9.30 13.57 -4.18
C LYS A 6 8.29 12.97 -5.17
N ARG A 7 8.74 12.02 -6.00
CA ARG A 7 7.86 11.33 -6.97
C ARG A 7 6.79 10.48 -6.28
N MET A 8 7.13 9.86 -5.15
CA MET A 8 6.18 9.09 -4.36
C MET A 8 5.11 10.00 -3.74
N ASP A 9 5.50 11.15 -3.20
CA ASP A 9 4.57 12.14 -2.63
C ASP A 9 3.61 12.68 -3.69
N GLU A 10 4.12 13.00 -4.89
CA GLU A 10 3.31 13.39 -6.05
C GLU A 10 2.32 12.28 -6.46
N LEU A 11 2.77 11.02 -6.49
CA LEU A 11 1.92 9.88 -6.79
C LEU A 11 0.83 9.67 -5.73
N ILE A 12 1.16 9.79 -4.44
CA ILE A 12 0.21 9.71 -3.33
C ILE A 12 -0.88 10.77 -3.48
N HIS A 13 -0.49 12.01 -3.82
CA HIS A 13 -1.44 13.09 -4.07
C HIS A 13 -2.39 12.75 -5.22
N GLN A 14 -1.87 12.28 -6.35
CA GLN A 14 -2.69 11.85 -7.50
C GLN A 14 -3.64 10.71 -7.15
N ILE A 15 -3.21 9.75 -6.33
CA ILE A 15 -4.05 8.62 -5.89
C ILE A 15 -5.19 9.12 -4.99
N ARG A 16 -4.93 10.07 -4.08
CA ARG A 16 -5.96 10.65 -3.19
C ARG A 16 -7.07 11.37 -3.95
N GLU A 17 -6.70 12.04 -5.02
CA GLU A 17 -7.64 12.76 -5.88
C GLU A 17 -8.20 11.90 -7.02
N CYS A 18 -7.79 10.64 -7.13
CA CYS A 18 -8.18 9.79 -8.24
C CYS A 18 -9.70 9.52 -8.22
N ARG A 19 -10.35 9.86 -9.34
CA ARG A 19 -11.79 9.61 -9.59
C ARG A 19 -12.03 8.84 -10.90
N LYS A 20 -11.03 8.10 -11.38
CA LYS A 20 -11.01 7.45 -12.71
C LYS A 20 -11.88 6.18 -12.84
N CYS A 21 -12.39 5.63 -11.73
CA CYS A 21 -13.31 4.49 -11.70
C CYS A 21 -14.43 4.72 -10.68
N THR A 22 -15.30 3.75 -10.40
CA THR A 22 -16.38 3.93 -9.42
C THR A 22 -15.97 3.63 -7.97
N LEU A 23 -14.82 2.99 -7.75
CA LEU A 23 -14.41 2.49 -6.43
C LEU A 23 -14.20 3.59 -5.39
N TRP A 24 -13.75 4.78 -5.82
CA TRP A 24 -13.56 5.92 -4.90
C TRP A 24 -14.85 6.34 -4.20
N LYS A 25 -16.03 6.02 -4.76
CA LYS A 25 -17.32 6.43 -4.19
C LYS A 25 -17.61 5.76 -2.86
N ASN A 26 -17.12 4.52 -2.67
CA ASN A 26 -17.41 3.69 -1.50
C ASN A 26 -16.21 3.55 -0.57
N ALA A 27 -15.00 3.75 -1.07
CA ALA A 27 -13.79 3.70 -0.26
C ALA A 27 -13.72 4.87 0.72
N LYS A 28 -13.40 4.59 1.98
CA LYS A 28 -13.16 5.61 3.00
C LYS A 28 -11.81 6.29 2.79
N ASN A 29 -10.77 5.51 2.49
CA ASN A 29 -9.45 6.05 2.21
C ASN A 29 -8.82 5.34 1.00
N PRO A 30 -8.07 6.09 0.17
CA PRO A 30 -7.14 5.47 -0.76
C PRO A 30 -6.01 4.75 -0.01
N VAL A 31 -5.44 3.72 -0.63
CA VAL A 31 -4.28 2.98 -0.11
C VAL A 31 -3.17 2.95 -1.18
N PRO A 32 -2.29 3.97 -1.22
CA PRO A 32 -1.24 4.10 -2.23
C PRO A 32 -0.20 2.97 -2.20
N GLY A 33 0.20 2.56 -1.00
CA GLY A 33 1.36 1.70 -0.74
C GLY A 33 2.32 2.38 0.24
N GLU A 34 3.14 1.59 0.92
CA GLU A 34 4.10 2.07 1.94
C GLU A 34 5.36 1.20 1.96
N GLY A 35 6.46 1.73 2.48
CA GLY A 35 7.71 0.98 2.68
C GLY A 35 8.95 1.69 2.13
N ASP A 36 10.07 0.96 2.02
CA ASP A 36 11.33 1.51 1.54
C ASP A 36 11.33 1.71 0.01
N LEU A 37 11.53 2.94 -0.44
CA LEU A 37 11.62 3.29 -1.88
C LEU A 37 12.94 2.84 -2.53
N ASN A 38 13.90 2.37 -1.73
CA ASN A 38 15.19 1.84 -2.18
C ASN A 38 15.30 0.32 -2.09
N THR A 39 14.24 -0.37 -1.65
CA THR A 39 14.20 -1.83 -1.60
C THR A 39 14.36 -2.48 -2.98
N SER A 40 14.89 -3.69 -3.00
CA SER A 40 14.87 -4.59 -4.16
C SER A 40 13.61 -5.47 -4.21
N LEU A 41 12.80 -5.50 -3.16
CA LEU A 41 11.63 -6.37 -3.03
C LEU A 41 10.34 -5.55 -2.87
N MET A 42 9.45 -5.69 -3.86
CA MET A 42 8.12 -5.11 -3.84
C MET A 42 7.05 -6.21 -3.74
N MET A 43 6.13 -6.06 -2.79
CA MET A 43 5.00 -6.97 -2.57
C MET A 43 3.71 -6.30 -3.06
N ILE A 44 3.04 -6.91 -4.03
CA ILE A 44 1.81 -6.37 -4.64
C ILE A 44 0.64 -7.33 -4.42
N GLY A 45 -0.38 -6.87 -3.69
CA GLY A 45 -1.68 -7.53 -3.58
C GLY A 45 -2.70 -7.04 -4.61
N GLU A 46 -3.92 -7.55 -4.53
CA GLU A 46 -5.00 -7.20 -5.46
C GLU A 46 -5.60 -5.82 -5.14
N ALA A 47 -6.21 -5.66 -3.96
CA ALA A 47 -6.97 -4.49 -3.57
C ALA A 47 -7.00 -4.29 -2.04
N PRO A 48 -7.35 -3.10 -1.54
CA PRO A 48 -7.50 -2.86 -0.10
C PRO A 48 -8.68 -3.63 0.47
N GLY A 49 -8.48 -4.29 1.62
CA GLY A 49 -9.55 -4.85 2.43
C GLY A 49 -10.20 -3.81 3.35
N TYR A 50 -11.10 -4.28 4.22
CA TYR A 50 -11.83 -3.40 5.14
C TYR A 50 -10.89 -2.62 6.07
N HIS A 51 -9.93 -3.28 6.71
CA HIS A 51 -9.03 -2.62 7.66
C HIS A 51 -8.06 -1.67 6.96
N GLU A 52 -7.62 -2.03 5.75
CA GLU A 52 -6.78 -1.20 4.88
C GLU A 52 -7.51 0.08 4.49
N ASP A 53 -8.77 -0.01 4.06
CA ASP A 53 -9.61 1.14 3.71
C ASP A 53 -9.87 2.05 4.91
N ILE A 54 -10.08 1.50 6.10
CA ILE A 54 -10.27 2.30 7.31
C ILE A 54 -8.98 3.04 7.71
N LYS A 55 -7.82 2.41 7.57
CA LYS A 55 -6.52 2.96 8.03
C LYS A 55 -5.75 3.73 6.95
N GLY A 56 -6.07 3.55 5.67
CA GLY A 56 -5.30 4.10 4.56
C GLY A 56 -3.93 3.43 4.35
N GLN A 57 -3.74 2.21 4.87
CA GLN A 57 -2.47 1.48 4.86
C GLN A 57 -2.64 0.08 4.25
N PRO A 58 -1.67 -0.41 3.47
CA PRO A 58 -1.76 -1.72 2.82
C PRO A 58 -1.50 -2.85 3.83
N PHE A 59 -2.16 -4.01 3.66
CA PHE A 59 -1.88 -5.24 4.44
C PHE A 59 -1.82 -5.01 5.96
N VAL A 60 -2.89 -4.47 6.54
CA VAL A 60 -3.04 -4.21 8.00
C VAL A 60 -4.14 -5.07 8.64
N GLY A 61 -4.85 -5.87 7.84
CA GLY A 61 -5.80 -6.89 8.29
C GLY A 61 -5.16 -8.25 8.57
N SER A 62 -5.97 -9.32 8.53
CA SER A 62 -5.52 -10.69 8.80
C SER A 62 -4.44 -11.17 7.84
N ALA A 63 -4.62 -10.92 6.53
CA ALA A 63 -3.62 -11.26 5.51
C ALA A 63 -2.30 -10.49 5.71
N GLY A 64 -2.37 -9.28 6.26
CA GLY A 64 -1.18 -8.50 6.62
C GLY A 64 -0.34 -9.15 7.71
N ARG A 65 -0.99 -9.72 8.73
CA ARG A 65 -0.28 -10.46 9.79
C ARG A 65 0.43 -11.70 9.23
N VAL A 66 -0.22 -12.44 8.33
CA VAL A 66 0.41 -13.59 7.66
C VAL A 66 1.60 -13.14 6.81
N LEU A 67 1.46 -12.04 6.08
CA LEU A 67 2.57 -11.47 5.32
C LEU A 67 3.75 -11.10 6.23
N ASP A 68 3.50 -10.46 7.37
CA ASP A 68 4.54 -10.09 8.33
C ASP A 68 5.26 -11.34 8.89
N GLU A 69 4.52 -12.40 9.22
CA GLU A 69 5.09 -13.68 9.67
C GLU A 69 5.96 -14.34 8.58
N LEU A 70 5.51 -14.32 7.32
CA LEU A 70 6.26 -14.88 6.19
C LEU A 70 7.54 -14.09 5.92
N LEU A 71 7.49 -12.76 5.94
CA LEU A 71 8.69 -11.91 5.81
C LEU A 71 9.68 -12.19 6.94
N MET A 72 9.19 -12.28 8.18
CA MET A 72 10.02 -12.60 9.34
C MET A 72 10.66 -13.98 9.24
N SER A 73 9.96 -14.98 8.69
CA SER A 73 10.47 -16.34 8.51
C SER A 73 11.67 -16.43 7.57
N ILE A 74 11.82 -15.46 6.65
CA ILE A 74 12.96 -15.33 5.74
C ILE A 74 13.94 -14.23 6.15
N GLY A 75 13.80 -13.68 7.36
CA GLY A 75 14.71 -12.68 7.92
C GLY A 75 14.55 -11.27 7.35
N ILE A 76 13.43 -10.96 6.70
CA ILE A 76 13.16 -9.64 6.13
C ILE A 76 12.17 -8.89 7.03
N LYS A 77 12.46 -7.62 7.37
CA LYS A 77 11.52 -6.76 8.10
C LYS A 77 10.58 -6.08 7.14
N ARG A 78 9.35 -5.81 7.61
CA ARG A 78 8.32 -5.10 6.83
C ARG A 78 8.79 -3.74 6.27
N ASN A 79 9.60 -3.01 7.03
CA ASN A 79 10.12 -1.71 6.61
C ASN A 79 11.30 -1.79 5.62
N GLU A 80 11.80 -2.99 5.29
CA GLU A 80 12.85 -3.22 4.29
C GLU A 80 12.26 -3.56 2.91
N VAL A 81 10.94 -3.64 2.78
CA VAL A 81 10.21 -3.90 1.54
C VAL A 81 9.26 -2.75 1.22
N PHE A 82 8.74 -2.74 0.00
CA PHE A 82 7.64 -1.86 -0.39
C PHE A 82 6.39 -2.69 -0.61
N ILE A 83 5.28 -2.31 0.01
CA ILE A 83 4.02 -3.04 -0.02
C ILE A 83 2.94 -2.16 -0.64
N GLY A 84 2.17 -2.70 -1.58
CA GLY A 84 1.03 -2.01 -2.17
C GLY A 84 0.03 -2.98 -2.79
N ASN A 85 -0.99 -2.42 -3.43
CA ASN A 85 -1.99 -3.18 -4.19
C ASN A 85 -2.08 -2.68 -5.63
N ILE A 86 -2.56 -3.52 -6.55
CA ILE A 86 -2.88 -3.13 -7.93
C ILE A 86 -3.95 -2.04 -7.90
N ILE A 87 -5.03 -2.28 -7.17
CA ILE A 87 -6.14 -1.34 -6.97
C ILE A 87 -5.89 -0.51 -5.70
N LYS A 88 -6.22 0.79 -5.73
CA LYS A 88 -5.93 1.74 -4.63
C LYS A 88 -7.13 2.11 -3.78
N HIS A 89 -8.33 1.68 -4.16
CA HIS A 89 -9.57 1.89 -3.41
C HIS A 89 -10.22 0.53 -3.19
N ARG A 90 -10.78 0.29 -2.01
CA ARG A 90 -11.50 -0.95 -1.70
C ARG A 90 -12.70 -1.12 -2.66
N PRO A 91 -12.83 -2.28 -3.32
CA PRO A 91 -14.03 -2.65 -4.08
C PRO A 91 -15.31 -2.70 -3.24
#